data_AF-A0A9K3LXC3-F1
#
_entry.id   AF-A0A9K3LXC3-F1
#
_cell.length_a   1.000
_cell.length_b   1.000
_cell.length_c   1.000
_cell.angle_alpha   90.00
_cell.angle_beta   90.00
_cell.angle_gamma   90.00
#
_symmetry.space_group_name_H-M   'P 1'
#
loop_
_entity.id
_entity.type
_entity.pdbx_description
1 polymer ?
#
loop_
_entity_poly.entity_id
_entity_poly.type
_entity_poly.pdbx_seq_one_letter_code
_entity_poly.pdbx_strand_id
1 'polypeptide(L)'
;MAAVSLAIVGKSNQPLYLREFVPEVGAFPDESVLFGLSQSLPPLPPPSTFRNGIFQCSLKQEFLLHAALDRFEELSGPPPGYGWRNRPGADGMFMGLLGVVDELRIYGYCTTTKIKFFLIVDDEALSKQQQKNADEDIKNLLKSLHQLYVEDLLNPFKSLDDLTVLSKRFEAQLMNYIAAFNQSEGMI
;
A
#
# COMPACT_ATOMS: atom_id res chain seq x y z
N MET A 1 10.41 5.30 10.72
CA MET A 1 9.69 4.63 9.62
C MET A 1 8.29 5.23 9.46
N ALA A 2 7.79 5.48 8.24
CA ALA A 2 6.46 6.05 8.00
C ALA A 2 5.70 5.33 6.89
N ALA A 3 4.44 4.97 7.11
CA ALA A 3 3.61 4.35 6.08
C ALA A 3 3.21 5.39 5.00
N VAL A 4 3.59 5.13 3.75
CA VAL A 4 3.44 6.02 2.61
C VAL A 4 2.15 5.74 1.85
N SER A 5 1.89 4.47 1.53
CA SER A 5 0.70 4.07 0.79
C SER A 5 0.29 2.63 1.08
N LEU A 6 -1.01 2.40 1.03
CA LEU A 6 -1.64 1.08 1.17
C LEU A 6 -2.44 0.80 -0.09
N ALA A 7 -2.31 -0.42 -0.57
CA ALA A 7 -3.16 -0.92 -1.63
C ALA A 7 -3.67 -2.33 -1.33
N ILE A 8 -4.92 -2.56 -1.70
CA ILE A 8 -5.60 -3.84 -1.59
C ILE A 8 -5.95 -4.26 -3.00
N VAL A 9 -5.46 -5.43 -3.40
CA VAL A 9 -5.65 -6.00 -4.73
C VAL A 9 -6.44 -7.30 -4.60
N GLY A 10 -7.48 -7.41 -5.42
CA GLY A 10 -8.35 -8.57 -5.47
C GLY A 10 -7.70 -9.78 -6.14
N LYS A 11 -8.46 -10.87 -6.20
CA LYS A 11 -8.01 -12.15 -6.77
C LYS A 11 -7.69 -12.07 -8.26
N SER A 12 -8.37 -11.16 -8.96
CA SER A 12 -8.25 -10.88 -10.39
C SER A 12 -7.18 -9.83 -10.72
N ASN A 13 -6.28 -9.51 -9.78
CA ASN A 13 -5.33 -8.40 -9.89
C ASN A 13 -6.00 -7.03 -10.09
N GLN A 14 -7.28 -6.91 -9.77
CA GLN A 14 -7.99 -5.65 -9.79
C GLN A 14 -7.74 -4.89 -8.48
N PRO A 15 -7.38 -3.60 -8.53
CA PRO A 15 -7.20 -2.80 -7.33
C PRO A 15 -8.58 -2.55 -6.69
N LEU A 16 -8.76 -3.02 -5.46
CA LEU A 16 -9.98 -2.85 -4.67
C LEU A 16 -9.93 -1.58 -3.82
N TYR A 17 -8.72 -1.17 -3.46
CA TYR A 17 -8.46 0.02 -2.66
C TYR A 17 -7.05 0.51 -2.94
N LEU A 18 -6.89 1.82 -3.13
CA LEU A 18 -5.56 2.41 -3.22
C LEU A 18 -5.58 3.78 -2.53
N ARG A 19 -4.76 3.91 -1.50
CA ARG A 19 -4.62 5.17 -0.76
C ARG A 19 -3.18 5.48 -0.42
N GLU A 20 -2.83 6.71 -0.70
CA GLU A 20 -1.62 7.38 -0.26
C GLU A 20 -1.89 8.16 1.04
N PHE A 21 -0.97 8.07 2.00
CA PHE A 21 -1.03 8.75 3.31
C PHE A 21 0.01 9.86 3.44
N VAL A 22 0.81 10.06 2.39
CA VAL A 22 1.86 11.06 2.36
C VAL A 22 1.27 12.45 2.62
N PRO A 23 1.77 13.19 3.63
CA PRO A 23 1.52 14.62 3.73
C PRO A 23 2.25 15.28 2.56
N GLU A 24 1.66 16.29 1.93
CA GLU A 24 2.29 17.04 0.83
C GLU A 24 3.63 17.67 1.25
N VAL A 25 4.72 16.89 1.31
CA VAL A 25 6.08 17.39 1.41
C VAL A 25 6.49 17.72 -0.01
N GLY A 26 6.11 18.93 -0.40
CA GLY A 26 6.31 19.44 -1.74
C GLY A 26 5.00 19.39 -2.52
N ALA A 27 4.20 20.45 -2.37
CA ALA A 27 3.70 21.09 -3.56
C ALA A 27 4.87 21.12 -4.57
N PHE A 28 4.82 20.24 -5.57
CA PHE A 28 5.69 20.41 -6.72
C PHE A 28 5.44 21.85 -7.16
N PRO A 29 6.46 22.72 -7.19
CA PRO A 29 6.29 24.06 -7.70
C PRO A 29 5.86 23.88 -9.14
N ASP A 30 4.58 24.13 -9.40
CA ASP A 30 3.89 24.10 -10.67
C ASP A 30 4.38 23.00 -11.65
N GLU A 31 3.52 22.01 -11.92
CA GLU A 31 3.54 21.13 -13.11
C GLU A 31 3.48 21.91 -14.46
N SER A 32 3.98 23.15 -14.50
CA SER A 32 4.24 23.96 -15.68
C SER A 32 5.68 23.87 -16.19
N VAL A 33 6.58 23.15 -15.49
CA VAL A 33 8.01 23.08 -15.87
C VAL A 33 8.55 21.64 -15.99
N LEU A 34 7.78 20.72 -16.56
CA LEU A 34 8.32 19.47 -17.09
C LEU A 34 8.59 19.66 -18.60
N PHE A 35 9.87 19.78 -18.98
CA PHE A 35 10.40 20.08 -20.33
C PHE A 35 10.49 21.54 -20.79
N GLY A 36 10.56 22.52 -19.87
CA GLY A 36 10.96 23.89 -20.25
C GLY A 36 10.01 24.61 -21.23
N LEU A 37 8.76 24.18 -21.31
CA LEU A 37 7.72 24.82 -22.11
C LEU A 37 6.84 25.66 -21.18
N SER A 38 7.09 26.97 -21.13
CA SER A 38 6.19 27.92 -20.45
C SER A 38 4.87 27.98 -21.21
N GLN A 39 3.91 27.13 -20.84
CA GLN A 39 2.59 27.14 -21.45
C GLN A 39 1.77 28.26 -20.79
N SER A 40 1.71 29.43 -21.44
CA SER A 40 0.77 30.49 -21.09
C SER A 40 -0.66 30.06 -21.50
N LEU A 41 -1.20 29.05 -20.84
CA LEU A 41 -2.60 28.66 -20.98
C LEU A 41 -3.42 29.31 -19.86
N PRO A 42 -4.65 29.78 -20.14
CA PRO A 42 -5.57 30.29 -19.11
C PRO A 42 -5.69 29.29 -17.96
N PRO A 43 -5.96 29.75 -16.72
CA PRO A 43 -5.99 28.90 -15.54
C PRO A 43 -6.96 27.75 -15.80
N LEU A 44 -6.40 26.58 -16.07
CA LEU A 44 -7.20 25.37 -16.13
C LEU A 44 -7.89 25.28 -14.76
N PRO A 45 -9.17 24.85 -14.72
CA PRO A 45 -9.77 24.45 -13.46
C PRO A 45 -8.78 23.50 -12.76
N PRO A 46 -8.60 23.61 -11.42
CA PRO A 46 -7.64 22.80 -10.69
C PRO A 46 -7.79 21.37 -11.18
N PRO A 47 -6.69 20.70 -11.62
CA PRO A 47 -6.73 19.46 -12.37
C PRO A 47 -7.74 18.61 -11.67
N SER A 48 -8.90 18.47 -12.32
CA SER A 48 -10.09 18.00 -11.65
C SER A 48 -9.65 16.76 -10.93
N THR A 49 -9.70 16.78 -9.60
CA THR A 49 -9.57 15.61 -8.75
C THR A 49 -10.80 14.75 -8.99
N PHE A 50 -11.08 14.46 -10.26
CA PHE A 50 -11.89 13.39 -10.79
C PHE A 50 -11.11 12.08 -10.61
N ARG A 51 -10.50 11.93 -9.43
CA ARG A 51 -10.25 10.62 -8.88
C ARG A 51 -11.50 10.33 -8.09
N ASN A 52 -12.37 9.51 -8.69
CA ASN A 52 -13.28 8.66 -7.92
C ASN A 52 -12.56 8.32 -6.61
N GLY A 53 -13.14 8.63 -5.45
CA GLY A 53 -12.48 8.58 -4.14
C GLY A 53 -11.90 7.21 -3.71
N ILE A 54 -11.89 6.25 -4.63
CA ILE A 54 -11.41 4.87 -4.56
C ILE A 54 -9.89 4.79 -4.79
N PHE A 55 -9.33 5.69 -5.61
CA PHE A 55 -7.92 5.67 -5.99
C PHE A 55 -7.31 7.06 -5.77
N GLN A 56 -6.75 7.33 -4.59
CA GLN A 56 -6.00 8.57 -4.30
C GLN A 56 -4.52 8.23 -4.12
N CYS A 57 -3.72 8.34 -5.18
CA CYS A 57 -2.39 7.75 -5.26
C CYS A 57 -1.58 8.32 -6.43
N SER A 58 -0.35 8.77 -6.20
CA SER A 58 0.54 9.22 -7.26
C SER A 58 0.81 8.12 -8.32
N LEU A 59 1.05 8.51 -9.57
CA LEU A 59 1.47 7.60 -10.65
C LEU A 59 2.72 6.78 -10.27
N LYS A 60 3.63 7.38 -9.47
CA LYS A 60 4.82 6.69 -8.95
C LYS A 60 4.43 5.43 -8.16
N GLN A 61 3.43 5.53 -7.31
CA GLN A 61 3.00 4.44 -6.44
C GLN A 61 2.22 3.37 -7.20
N GLU A 62 1.41 3.77 -8.18
CA GLU A 62 0.74 2.82 -9.08
C GLU A 62 1.77 1.98 -9.84
N PHE A 63 2.83 2.60 -10.37
CA PHE A 63 3.93 1.88 -11.00
C PHE A 63 4.66 0.94 -10.05
N LEU A 64 4.99 1.40 -8.83
CA LEU A 64 5.63 0.57 -7.81
C LEU A 64 4.78 -0.64 -7.42
N LEU A 65 3.47 -0.44 -7.30
CA LEU A 65 2.52 -1.50 -7.01
C LEU A 65 2.46 -2.53 -8.14
N HIS A 66 2.41 -2.08 -9.39
CA HIS A 66 2.44 -2.99 -10.54
C HIS A 66 3.71 -3.83 -10.57
N ALA A 67 4.88 -3.22 -10.34
CA ALA A 67 6.13 -3.96 -10.24
C ALA A 67 6.15 -4.93 -9.04
N ALA A 68 5.57 -4.53 -7.90
CA ALA A 68 5.46 -5.39 -6.72
C ALA A 68 4.52 -6.58 -6.93
N LEU A 69 3.47 -6.42 -7.74
CA LEU A 69 2.56 -7.50 -8.12
C LEU A 69 3.28 -8.60 -8.90
N ASP A 70 4.13 -8.24 -9.87
CA ASP A 70 4.91 -9.21 -10.64
C ASP A 70 5.82 -10.03 -9.71
N ARG A 71 6.51 -9.36 -8.79
CA ARG A 71 7.36 -10.00 -7.80
C ARG A 71 6.57 -10.90 -6.84
N PHE A 72 5.38 -10.46 -6.45
CA PHE A 72 4.46 -11.24 -5.63
C PHE A 72 4.02 -12.52 -6.34
N GLU A 73 3.73 -12.47 -7.64
CA GLU A 73 3.33 -13.63 -8.43
C GLU A 73 4.46 -14.64 -8.58
N GLU A 74 5.69 -14.18 -8.75
CA GLU A 74 6.88 -15.04 -8.73
C GLU A 74 7.02 -15.77 -7.37
N LEU A 75 6.75 -15.07 -6.26
CA LEU A 75 6.85 -15.63 -4.90
C LEU A 75 5.66 -16.53 -4.51
N SER A 76 4.49 -16.31 -5.11
CA SER A 76 3.26 -17.07 -4.82
C SER A 76 2.99 -18.21 -5.81
N GLY A 77 3.68 -18.22 -6.95
CA GLY A 77 3.58 -19.25 -7.98
C GLY A 77 4.11 -20.63 -7.55
N PRO A 78 3.76 -21.69 -8.30
CA PRO A 78 4.38 -23.00 -8.11
C PRO A 78 5.89 -22.89 -8.38
N PRO A 79 6.76 -23.44 -7.51
CA PRO A 79 8.19 -23.25 -7.65
C PRO A 79 8.68 -23.86 -8.97
N PRO A 80 9.36 -23.10 -9.85
CA PRO A 80 10.31 -23.73 -10.75
C PRO A 80 11.36 -24.41 -9.87
N GLY A 81 11.68 -25.67 -10.17
CA GLY A 81 12.46 -26.55 -9.30
C GLY A 81 13.63 -25.84 -8.59
N TYR A 82 13.76 -26.09 -7.28
CA TYR A 82 14.78 -25.58 -6.37
C TYR A 82 14.57 -24.15 -5.83
N GLY A 83 13.65 -23.96 -4.88
CA GLY A 83 13.53 -22.65 -4.23
C GLY A 83 12.73 -22.54 -2.94
N TRP A 84 12.40 -23.66 -2.26
CA TRP A 84 11.80 -23.59 -0.92
C TRP A 84 12.85 -23.29 0.14
N ARG A 85 13.32 -22.05 0.25
CA ARG A 85 14.01 -21.60 1.47
C ARG A 85 13.59 -20.17 1.78
N ASN A 86 12.90 -20.05 2.91
CA ASN A 86 12.51 -18.81 3.59
C ASN A 86 11.10 -18.30 3.25
N ARG A 87 10.07 -19.10 3.57
CA ARG A 87 8.87 -18.52 4.16
C ARG A 87 9.15 -18.23 5.63
N PRO A 88 9.29 -16.97 6.07
CA PRO A 88 9.43 -16.66 7.49
C PRO A 88 8.05 -16.75 8.15
N GLY A 89 7.84 -17.77 9.00
CA GLY A 89 6.78 -17.78 9.99
C GLY A 89 5.55 -18.62 9.68
N ALA A 90 5.06 -19.29 10.73
CA ALA A 90 3.97 -20.27 10.76
C ALA A 90 2.58 -19.79 10.30
N ASP A 91 2.42 -18.52 9.89
CA ASP A 91 1.12 -17.96 9.49
C ASP A 91 0.88 -17.98 7.97
N GLY A 92 1.90 -18.19 7.13
CA GLY A 92 1.77 -18.32 5.66
C GLY A 92 1.25 -17.10 4.87
N MET A 93 0.62 -16.12 5.54
CA MET A 93 -0.03 -14.96 4.94
C MET A 93 0.91 -13.78 4.74
N PHE A 94 1.88 -13.57 5.64
CA PHE A 94 2.86 -12.51 5.50
C PHE A 94 3.97 -12.96 4.55
N MET A 95 4.14 -12.26 3.43
CA MET A 95 5.18 -12.57 2.43
C MET A 95 6.50 -11.85 2.72
N GLY A 96 6.48 -10.83 3.57
CA GLY A 96 7.65 -10.05 3.94
C GLY A 96 7.96 -8.94 2.94
N LEU A 97 9.24 -8.55 2.89
CA LEU A 97 9.75 -7.54 1.98
C LEU A 97 9.78 -8.08 0.54
N LEU A 98 9.03 -7.46 -0.36
CA LEU A 98 8.99 -7.79 -1.78
C LEU A 98 10.11 -7.11 -2.55
N GLY A 99 10.46 -5.89 -2.17
CA GLY A 99 11.49 -5.09 -2.81
C GLY A 99 11.74 -3.78 -2.09
N VAL A 100 12.85 -3.14 -2.47
CA VAL A 100 13.23 -1.79 -2.03
C VAL A 100 13.45 -0.96 -3.28
N VAL A 101 12.85 0.22 -3.33
CA VAL A 101 13.06 1.21 -4.39
C VAL A 101 13.41 2.53 -3.72
N ASP A 102 14.64 3.00 -3.94
CA ASP A 102 15.22 4.14 -3.23
C ASP A 102 15.12 3.94 -1.70
N GLU A 103 14.38 4.80 -1.02
CA GLU A 103 14.12 4.77 0.43
C GLU A 103 12.79 4.05 0.77
N LEU A 104 12.03 3.66 -0.26
CA LEU A 104 10.73 3.02 -0.12
C LEU A 104 10.87 1.50 -0.05
N ARG A 105 10.28 0.91 0.98
CA ARG A 105 10.22 -0.53 1.21
C ARG A 105 8.82 -1.03 0.97
N ILE A 106 8.71 -2.09 0.19
CA ILE A 106 7.42 -2.66 -0.23
C ILE A 106 7.21 -3.98 0.49
N TYR A 107 6.16 -4.04 1.31
CA TYR A 107 5.76 -5.22 2.05
C TYR A 107 4.51 -5.87 1.44
N GLY A 108 4.51 -7.20 1.42
CA GLY A 108 3.42 -8.02 0.90
C GLY A 108 2.72 -8.85 1.97
N TYR A 109 1.39 -8.87 1.91
CA TYR A 109 0.56 -9.77 2.71
C TYR A 109 -0.56 -10.37 1.86
N CYS A 110 -0.73 -11.69 1.94
CA CYS A 110 -1.68 -12.46 1.16
C CYS A 110 -2.63 -13.21 2.09
N THR A 111 -3.93 -12.97 1.95
CA THR A 111 -4.93 -13.74 2.71
C THR A 111 -5.16 -15.11 2.09
N THR A 112 -5.79 -16.01 2.86
CA THR A 112 -6.26 -17.31 2.35
C THR A 112 -7.19 -17.19 1.16
N THR A 113 -7.95 -16.09 1.08
CA THR A 113 -8.86 -15.79 -0.03
C THR A 113 -8.15 -15.26 -1.27
N LYS A 114 -6.81 -15.20 -1.29
CA LYS A 114 -5.97 -14.63 -2.36
C LYS A 114 -6.18 -13.14 -2.58
N ILE A 115 -6.51 -12.41 -1.51
CA ILE A 115 -6.53 -10.94 -1.50
C ILE A 115 -5.14 -10.49 -1.08
N LYS A 116 -4.56 -9.59 -1.87
CA LYS A 116 -3.17 -9.15 -1.73
C LYS A 116 -3.18 -7.74 -1.15
N PHE A 117 -2.39 -7.53 -0.11
CA PHE A 117 -2.18 -6.25 0.55
C PHE A 117 -0.74 -5.84 0.30
N PHE A 118 -0.56 -4.62 -0.20
CA PHE A 118 0.74 -4.01 -0.40
C PHE A 118 0.83 -2.78 0.48
N LEU A 119 1.86 -2.73 1.31
CA LEU A 119 2.18 -1.58 2.15
C LEU A 119 3.54 -1.04 1.71
N ILE A 120 3.56 0.23 1.32
CA ILE A 120 4.80 0.96 1.04
C ILE A 120 5.13 1.78 2.27
N VAL A 121 6.35 1.62 2.74
CA VAL A 121 6.86 2.26 3.94
C VAL A 121 8.14 3.00 3.60
N ASP A 122 8.24 4.25 4.02
CA ASP A 122 9.44 5.04 3.91
C ASP A 122 10.33 4.76 5.12
N ASP A 123 11.58 4.40 4.85
CA ASP A 123 12.50 4.03 5.91
C ASP A 123 13.97 4.30 5.57
N GLU A 124 14.55 5.24 6.30
CA GLU A 124 15.98 5.56 6.25
C GLU A 124 16.80 4.44 6.93
N ALA A 125 17.33 3.52 6.12
CA ALA A 125 18.43 2.61 6.44
C ALA A 125 18.50 2.01 7.87
N LEU A 126 17.43 1.33 8.33
CA LEU A 126 17.46 0.60 9.61
C LEU A 126 18.51 -0.54 9.67
N SER A 127 19.07 -0.75 10.86
CA SER A 127 19.95 -1.89 11.16
C SER A 127 19.19 -3.23 11.09
N LYS A 128 19.89 -4.36 10.87
CA LYS A 128 19.27 -5.71 10.74
C LYS A 128 18.42 -6.15 11.93
N GLN A 129 18.66 -5.62 13.14
CA GLN A 129 17.86 -5.94 14.32
C GLN A 129 16.60 -5.08 14.38
N GLN A 130 16.70 -3.78 14.10
CA GLN A 130 15.53 -2.91 13.95
C GLN A 130 14.61 -3.39 12.83
N GLN A 131 15.19 -3.95 11.75
CA GLN A 131 14.42 -4.56 10.66
C GLN A 131 13.45 -5.63 11.15
N LYS A 132 13.89 -6.52 12.04
CA LYS A 132 13.05 -7.63 12.51
C LYS A 132 11.88 -7.13 13.35
N ASN A 133 12.12 -6.13 14.19
CA ASN A 133 11.08 -5.52 15.00
C ASN A 133 10.06 -4.79 14.10
N ALA A 134 10.55 -4.01 13.14
CA ALA A 134 9.72 -3.34 12.15
C ALA A 134 8.86 -4.32 11.33
N ASP A 135 9.43 -5.46 10.91
CA ASP A 135 8.70 -6.49 10.17
C ASP A 135 7.57 -7.11 11.04
N GLU A 136 7.77 -7.26 12.36
CA GLU A 136 6.74 -7.72 13.30
C GLU A 136 5.62 -6.68 13.47
N ASP A 137 5.97 -5.40 13.59
CA ASP A 137 5.00 -4.31 13.72
C ASP A 137 4.17 -4.12 12.45
N ILE A 138 4.81 -4.18 11.28
CA ILE A 138 4.14 -4.15 9.97
C ILE A 138 3.22 -5.38 9.81
N LYS A 139 3.66 -6.55 10.26
CA LYS A 139 2.82 -7.76 10.25
C LYS A 139 1.58 -7.57 11.13
N ASN A 140 1.72 -6.96 12.30
CA ASN A 140 0.59 -6.68 13.20
C ASN A 140 -0.37 -5.62 12.62
N LEU A 141 0.17 -4.59 11.96
CA LEU A 141 -0.61 -3.60 11.22
C LEU A 141 -1.42 -4.28 10.11
N LEU A 142 -0.78 -5.08 9.24
CA LEU A 142 -1.44 -5.77 8.14
C LEU A 142 -2.51 -6.76 8.62
N LYS A 143 -2.31 -7.43 9.76
CA LYS A 143 -3.35 -8.25 10.41
C LYS A 143 -4.58 -7.42 10.82
N SER A 144 -4.35 -6.25 11.42
CA SER A 144 -5.41 -5.32 11.83
C SER A 144 -6.16 -4.74 10.61
N LEU A 145 -5.44 -4.43 9.53
CA LEU A 145 -6.01 -3.97 8.27
C LEU A 145 -6.86 -5.05 7.59
N HIS A 146 -6.40 -6.29 7.62
CA HIS A 146 -7.20 -7.42 7.13
C HIS A 146 -8.50 -7.57 7.94
N GLN A 147 -8.45 -7.42 9.26
CA GLN A 147 -9.67 -7.44 10.08
C GLN A 147 -10.64 -6.31 9.70
N LEU A 148 -10.15 -5.08 9.53
CA LEU A 148 -10.98 -3.96 9.05
C LEU A 148 -11.61 -4.24 7.68
N TYR A 149 -10.82 -4.79 6.76
CA TYR A 149 -11.31 -5.14 5.44
C TYR A 149 -12.41 -6.21 5.52
N VAL A 150 -12.26 -7.20 6.41
CA VAL A 150 -13.30 -8.21 6.68
C VAL A 150 -14.55 -7.57 7.28
N GLU A 151 -14.42 -6.62 8.21
CA GLU A 151 -15.57 -5.89 8.78
C GLU A 151 -16.35 -5.12 7.71
N ASP A 152 -15.65 -4.49 6.75
CA ASP A 152 -16.29 -3.81 5.63
C ASP A 152 -16.96 -4.79 4.65
N LEU A 153 -16.37 -5.97 4.44
CA LEU A 153 -16.97 -7.05 3.63
C LEU A 153 -18.20 -7.68 4.29
N LEU A 154 -18.24 -7.76 5.62
CA LEU A 154 -19.36 -8.31 6.38
C LEU A 154 -20.55 -7.34 6.47
N ASN A 155 -20.47 -6.18 5.81
CA ASN A 155 -21.58 -5.26 5.70
C ASN A 155 -22.71 -5.89 4.85
N PRO A 156 -23.91 -6.12 5.41
CA PRO A 156 -25.03 -6.76 4.71
C PRO A 156 -25.57 -5.92 3.53
N PHE A 157 -25.22 -4.64 3.47
CA PHE A 157 -25.61 -3.74 2.38
C PHE A 157 -24.58 -3.68 1.25
N LYS A 158 -23.45 -4.40 1.37
CA LYS A 158 -22.42 -4.43 0.34
C LYS A 158 -22.73 -5.53 -0.66
N SER A 159 -22.91 -5.15 -1.93
CA SER A 159 -23.06 -6.11 -3.01
C SER A 159 -21.74 -6.85 -3.25
N LEU A 160 -21.79 -8.18 -3.39
CA LEU A 160 -20.60 -9.00 -3.62
C LEU A 160 -19.92 -8.71 -4.98
N ASP A 161 -20.66 -8.08 -5.90
CA ASP A 161 -20.16 -7.66 -7.20
C ASP A 161 -19.29 -6.40 -7.11
N ASP A 162 -19.48 -5.57 -6.06
CA ASP A 162 -18.69 -4.36 -5.81
C ASP A 162 -17.79 -4.56 -4.58
N LEU A 163 -16.65 -5.20 -4.82
CA LEU A 163 -15.63 -5.46 -3.81
C LEU A 163 -14.79 -4.21 -3.48
N THR A 164 -15.06 -3.06 -4.11
CA THR A 164 -14.32 -1.83 -3.82
C THR A 164 -14.59 -1.37 -2.39
N VAL A 165 -13.55 -0.87 -1.72
CA VAL A 165 -13.68 -0.39 -0.34
C VAL A 165 -14.00 1.10 -0.39
N LEU A 166 -15.28 1.45 -0.21
CA LEU A 166 -15.81 2.83 -0.33
C LEU A 166 -16.22 3.44 1.02
N SER A 167 -16.13 2.68 2.10
CA SER A 167 -16.69 3.08 3.38
C SER A 167 -15.85 4.17 4.05
N LYS A 168 -16.46 5.33 4.30
CA LYS A 168 -15.85 6.41 5.08
C LYS A 168 -15.42 5.96 6.49
N ARG A 169 -16.14 4.99 7.07
CA ARG A 169 -15.80 4.41 8.37
C ARG A 169 -14.49 3.64 8.31
N PHE A 170 -14.32 2.83 7.26
CA PHE A 170 -13.08 2.11 7.01
C PHE A 170 -11.90 3.08 6.89
N GLU A 171 -12.07 4.15 6.12
CA GLU A 171 -11.04 5.18 5.96
C GLU A 171 -10.66 5.85 7.28
N ALA A 172 -11.63 6.23 8.10
CA ALA A 172 -11.35 6.84 9.41
C ALA A 172 -10.57 5.90 10.33
N GLN A 173 -10.94 4.62 10.37
CA GLN A 173 -10.22 3.62 11.18
C GLN A 173 -8.82 3.35 10.62
N LEU A 174 -8.68 3.26 9.30
CA LEU A 174 -7.40 3.10 8.62
C LEU A 174 -6.43 4.25 8.94
N MET A 175 -6.90 5.49 8.85
CA MET A 175 -6.12 6.68 9.19
C MET A 175 -5.68 6.65 10.65
N ASN A 176 -6.52 6.19 11.57
CA ASN A 176 -6.16 6.03 12.98
C ASN A 176 -5.06 4.97 13.18
N TYR A 177 -5.15 3.82 12.51
CA TYR A 177 -4.12 2.78 12.61
C TYR A 177 -2.78 3.25 12.05
N ILE A 178 -2.79 3.96 10.93
CA ILE A 178 -1.57 4.48 10.30
C ILE A 178 -0.98 5.62 11.11
N ALA A 179 -1.81 6.51 11.67
CA ALA A 179 -1.34 7.54 12.57
C ALA A 179 -0.69 6.93 13.82
N ALA A 180 -1.28 5.88 14.40
CA ALA A 180 -0.70 5.16 15.54
C ALA A 180 0.63 4.50 15.18
N PHE A 181 0.73 3.86 14.00
CA PHE A 181 1.97 3.26 13.51
C PHE A 181 3.08 4.29 13.26
N ASN A 182 2.74 5.43 12.65
CA ASN A 182 3.69 6.50 12.42
C ASN A 182 4.14 7.17 13.73
N GLN A 183 3.28 7.20 14.78
CA GLN A 183 3.61 7.75 16.10
C GLN A 183 4.45 6.81 16.95
N SER A 184 4.22 5.49 16.89
CA SER A 184 4.97 4.51 17.70
C SER A 184 6.47 4.50 17.38
N GLU A 185 6.83 4.89 16.16
CA GLU A 185 8.22 4.98 15.69
C GLU A 185 8.87 6.35 15.97
N GLY A 186 8.08 7.38 16.26
CA GLY A 186 8.56 8.74 16.58
C GLY A 186 8.99 8.96 18.03
N MET A 187 8.96 7.92 18.87
CA MET A 187 9.38 7.95 20.28
C MET A 187 10.58 7.04 20.55
N ILE A 188 11.65 7.16 19.76
CA ILE A 188 12.98 6.66 20.14
C ILE A 188 14.04 7.68 19.73
#